data_AF-A0A523IUV0-F1
#
_entry.id   AF-A0A523IUV0-F1
#
_cell.length_a   1.000
_cell.length_b   1.000
_cell.length_c   1.000
_cell.angle_alpha   90.00
_cell.angle_beta   90.00
_cell.angle_gamma   90.00
#
_symmetry.space_group_name_H-M   'P 1'
#
loop_
_entity.id
_entity.type
_entity.pdbx_description
1 polymer ?
#
loop_
_entity_poly.entity_id
_entity_poly.type
_entity_poly.pdbx_seq_one_letter_code
_entity_poly.pdbx_strand_id
1 'polypeptide(L)'
;MLVKLIKDTHKLDLKELRQLYNHIRSILPPAVVYQQKPAKCGCKRCKEGGKGHGSYWYAYFTYQNKTHCIYVGKEKREIDPLKELEKKKSRKRRLRNNGRV
;
A
#
# COMPACT_ATOMS: atom_id res chain seq x y z
N MET A 1 -27.32 -0.01 9.89
CA MET A 1 -27.57 0.53 8.53
C MET A 1 -26.80 -0.21 7.43
N LEU A 2 -25.48 -0.42 7.55
CA LEU A 2 -24.69 -1.14 6.53
C LEU A 2 -25.20 -2.55 6.18
N VAL A 3 -25.66 -3.31 7.18
CA VAL A 3 -26.19 -4.68 7.00
C VAL A 3 -27.52 -4.71 6.22
N LYS A 4 -28.32 -3.62 6.23
CA LYS A 4 -29.54 -3.52 5.41
C LYS A 4 -29.19 -3.30 3.93
N LEU A 5 -28.23 -2.42 3.64
CA LEU A 5 -27.74 -2.14 2.28
C LEU A 5 -27.18 -3.38 1.57
N ILE A 6 -26.48 -4.27 2.29
CA ILE A 6 -25.92 -5.50 1.72
C ILE A 6 -27.05 -6.47 1.32
N LYS A 7 -28.14 -6.55 2.10
CA LYS A 7 -29.24 -7.49 1.86
C LYS A 7 -30.03 -7.16 0.59
N ASP A 8 -30.06 -5.90 0.16
CA ASP A 8 -30.80 -5.45 -1.02
C ASP A 8 -29.93 -5.35 -2.29
N THR A 9 -28.64 -5.71 -2.24
CA THR A 9 -27.75 -5.64 -3.41
C THR A 9 -28.21 -6.49 -4.60
N HIS A 10 -28.95 -7.57 -4.34
CA HIS A 10 -29.55 -8.43 -5.37
C HIS A 10 -30.65 -7.73 -6.19
N LYS A 11 -31.15 -6.57 -5.74
CA LYS A 11 -32.17 -5.77 -6.43
C LYS A 11 -31.57 -4.70 -7.34
N LEU A 12 -30.26 -4.47 -7.26
CA LEU A 12 -29.57 -3.44 -8.02
C LEU A 12 -29.13 -3.98 -9.39
N ASP A 13 -29.21 -3.13 -10.41
CA ASP A 13 -28.64 -3.45 -11.72
C ASP A 13 -27.11 -3.26 -11.73
N LEU A 14 -26.45 -3.68 -12.83
CA LEU A 14 -25.00 -3.59 -12.97
C LEU A 14 -24.46 -2.15 -12.91
N LYS A 15 -25.23 -1.16 -13.37
CA LYS A 15 -24.84 0.26 -13.39
C LYS A 15 -24.89 0.82 -11.97
N GLU A 16 -25.96 0.53 -11.24
CA GLU A 16 -26.16 0.91 -9.84
C GLU A 16 -25.09 0.27 -8.94
N LEU A 17 -24.80 -1.02 -9.14
CA LEU A 17 -23.71 -1.72 -8.43
C LEU A 17 -22.36 -1.05 -8.68
N ARG A 18 -22.08 -0.64 -9.91
CA ARG A 18 -20.83 0.05 -10.25
C ARG A 18 -20.76 1.45 -9.63
N GLN A 19 -21.86 2.18 -9.59
CA GLN A 19 -21.93 3.48 -8.90
C GLN A 19 -21.70 3.32 -7.40
N LEU A 20 -22.36 2.34 -6.78
CA LEU A 20 -22.17 2.02 -5.36
C LEU A 20 -20.72 1.63 -5.07
N TYR A 21 -20.11 0.77 -5.88
CA TYR A 21 -18.70 0.40 -5.76
C TYR A 21 -17.79 1.63 -5.81
N ASN A 22 -17.98 2.51 -6.79
CA ASN A 22 -17.18 3.73 -6.94
C ASN A 22 -17.37 4.69 -5.76
N HIS A 23 -18.60 4.84 -5.27
CA HIS A 23 -18.89 5.67 -4.10
C HIS A 23 -18.21 5.11 -2.84
N ILE A 24 -18.38 3.83 -2.54
CA ILE A 24 -17.71 3.15 -1.42
C ILE A 24 -16.19 3.29 -1.54
N ARG A 25 -15.65 3.09 -2.74
CA ARG A 25 -14.21 3.25 -3.01
C ARG A 25 -13.72 4.68 -2.81
N SER A 26 -14.59 5.68 -2.94
CA SER A 26 -14.23 7.09 -2.75
C SER A 26 -14.16 7.49 -1.27
N ILE A 27 -14.93 6.83 -0.41
CA ILE A 27 -14.99 7.11 1.04
C ILE A 27 -14.05 6.24 1.86
N LEU A 28 -13.73 5.03 1.39
CA LEU A 28 -12.84 4.11 2.09
C LEU A 28 -11.37 4.40 1.73
N PRO A 29 -10.44 4.17 2.68
CA PRO A 29 -9.02 4.16 2.35
C PRO A 29 -8.74 3.09 1.28
N PRO A 30 -7.69 3.29 0.45
CA PRO A 30 -7.37 2.35 -0.60
C PRO A 30 -7.02 0.97 -0.01
N ALA A 31 -7.53 -0.08 -0.64
CA ALA A 31 -7.22 -1.44 -0.25
C ALA A 31 -5.71 -1.72 -0.35
N VAL A 32 -5.16 -2.41 0.66
CA VAL A 32 -3.74 -2.72 0.76
C VAL A 32 -3.51 -4.21 0.55
N VAL A 33 -2.65 -4.54 -0.40
CA VAL A 33 -2.17 -5.90 -0.65
C VAL A 33 -0.76 -6.05 -0.10
N TYR A 34 -0.54 -7.07 0.70
CA TYR A 34 0.78 -7.36 1.28
C TYR A 34 1.46 -8.49 0.52
N GLN A 35 2.72 -8.27 0.14
CA GLN A 35 3.53 -9.27 -0.54
C GLN A 35 4.92 -9.34 0.08
N GLN A 36 5.42 -10.55 0.30
CA GLN A 36 6.82 -10.77 0.62
C GLN A 36 7.67 -10.72 -0.65
N LYS A 37 8.77 -9.96 -0.61
CA LYS A 37 9.78 -9.98 -1.68
C LYS A 37 11.17 -10.14 -1.09
N PRO A 38 12.06 -10.90 -1.74
CA PRO A 38 13.47 -10.87 -1.38
C PRO A 38 13.97 -9.44 -1.57
N ALA A 39 14.51 -8.83 -0.51
CA ALA A 39 15.22 -7.57 -0.71
C ALA A 39 16.49 -7.91 -1.50
N LYS A 40 16.76 -7.14 -2.55
CA LYS A 40 18.08 -7.16 -3.21
C LYS A 40 19.11 -6.60 -2.22
N CYS A 41 19.57 -7.41 -1.26
CA CYS A 41 20.66 -7.03 -0.38
C CYS A 41 21.95 -7.01 -1.20
N GLY A 42 22.42 -5.81 -1.56
CA GLY A 42 23.71 -5.62 -2.22
C GLY A 42 24.91 -5.79 -1.29
N CYS A 43 24.72 -6.30 -0.07
CA CYS A 43 25.78 -6.44 0.93
C CYS A 43 26.73 -7.59 0.58
N LYS A 44 27.99 -7.44 0.98
CA LYS A 44 29.08 -8.40 0.66
C LYS A 44 28.74 -9.83 1.08
N ARG A 45 28.17 -10.00 2.28
CA ARG A 45 27.72 -11.31 2.81
C ARG A 45 26.60 -11.97 2.00
N CYS A 46 25.69 -11.21 1.39
CA CYS A 46 24.67 -11.77 0.48
C CYS A 46 25.25 -12.17 -0.87
N LYS A 47 26.30 -11.46 -1.34
CA LYS A 47 26.95 -11.72 -2.64
C LYS A 47 27.87 -12.94 -2.59
N GLU A 48 28.57 -13.15 -1.48
CA GLU A 48 29.54 -14.24 -1.28
C GLU A 48 28.88 -15.58 -0.90
N GLY A 49 27.63 -15.82 -1.29
CA GLY A 49 26.92 -17.10 -1.03
C GLY A 49 26.39 -17.28 0.40
N GLY A 50 26.44 -16.24 1.24
CA GLY A 50 25.86 -16.28 2.59
C GLY A 50 24.33 -16.31 2.59
N LYS A 51 23.72 -16.68 3.73
CA LYS A 51 22.26 -16.62 3.92
C LYS A 51 21.79 -15.19 3.64
N GLY A 52 21.04 -14.99 2.56
CA GLY A 52 20.47 -13.69 2.20
C GLY A 52 19.65 -13.12 3.37
N HIS A 53 19.44 -11.80 3.40
CA HIS A 53 18.75 -11.11 4.49
C HIS A 53 17.27 -11.55 4.71
N GLY A 54 16.77 -12.47 3.90
CA GLY A 54 15.40 -12.97 3.90
C GLY A 54 14.46 -12.11 3.08
N SER A 55 13.21 -12.57 2.97
CA SER A 55 12.14 -11.80 2.37
C SER A 55 11.65 -10.71 3.32
N TYR A 56 11.18 -9.62 2.74
CA TYR A 56 10.60 -8.49 3.46
C TYR A 56 9.18 -8.24 2.96
N TRP A 57 8.33 -7.75 3.86
CA TRP A 57 6.98 -7.34 3.54
C TRP A 57 6.95 -5.98 2.87
N TYR A 58 6.15 -5.92 1.82
CA TYR A 58 5.80 -4.70 1.10
C TYR A 58 4.29 -4.58 1.04
N ALA A 59 3.80 -3.36 1.24
CA ALA A 59 2.41 -2.98 1.12
C ALA A 59 2.19 -2.25 -0.21
N TYR A 60 1.25 -2.75 -0.99
CA TYR A 60 0.86 -2.24 -2.30
C TYR A 60 -0.56 -1.71 -2.25
N PHE A 61 -0.78 -0.51 -2.79
CA PHE A 61 -2.11 0.07 -2.90
C PHE A 61 -2.17 1.06 -4.05
N THR A 62 -3.35 1.21 -4.64
CA THR A 62 -3.59 2.19 -5.71
C THR A 62 -4.28 3.41 -5.14
N TYR A 63 -3.65 4.57 -5.28
CA TYR A 63 -4.22 5.85 -4.85
C TYR A 63 -3.92 6.92 -5.88
N GLN A 64 -4.95 7.70 -6.25
CA GLN A 64 -4.88 8.74 -7.30
C GLN A 64 -4.29 8.20 -8.62
N ASN A 65 -4.82 7.06 -9.10
CA ASN A 65 -4.39 6.37 -10.33
C ASN A 65 -2.91 5.98 -10.38
N LYS A 66 -2.26 5.86 -9.21
CA LYS A 66 -0.87 5.44 -9.10
C LYS A 66 -0.75 4.31 -8.11
N THR A 67 0.01 3.27 -8.50
CA THR A 67 0.37 2.18 -7.59
C THR A 67 1.52 2.63 -6.72
N HIS A 68 1.31 2.60 -5.41
CA HIS A 68 2.32 2.91 -4.40
C HIS A 68 2.83 1.63 -3.76
N CYS A 69 4.09 1.68 -3.33
CA CYS A 69 4.76 0.61 -2.62
C CYS A 69 5.45 1.18 -1.37
N ILE A 70 5.18 0.54 -0.24
CA ILE A 70 5.74 0.89 1.07
C ILE A 70 6.43 -0.34 1.65
N TYR A 71 7.70 -0.15 2.02
CA TYR A 71 8.47 -1.16 2.75
C TYR A 71 7.93 -1.24 4.19
N VAL A 72 7.51 -2.45 4.59
CA VAL A 72 6.87 -2.70 5.89
C VAL A 72 7.90 -3.17 6.92
N GLY A 73 8.73 -4.15 6.54
CA GLY A 73 9.73 -4.76 7.43
C GLY A 73 9.85 -6.26 7.26
N LYS A 74 10.53 -6.94 8.19
CA LYS A 74 10.61 -8.41 8.23
C LYS A 74 9.30 -9.04 8.70
N GLU A 75 8.59 -8.36 9.58
CA GLU A 75 7.31 -8.79 10.12
C GLU A 75 6.17 -8.08 9.40
N LYS A 76 5.06 -8.80 9.17
CA LYS A 76 3.86 -8.21 8.58
C LYS A 76 3.20 -7.35 9.65
N ARG A 77 2.98 -6.07 9.35
CA ARG A 77 2.13 -5.19 10.13
C ARG A 77 1.15 -4.48 9.22
N GLU A 78 -0.01 -4.18 9.76
CA GLU A 78 -0.97 -3.34 9.07
C GLU A 78 -0.46 -1.90 9.03
N ILE A 79 -0.75 -1.21 7.92
CA ILE A 79 -0.41 0.19 7.74
C ILE A 79 -1.63 0.97 7.31
N ASP A 80 -1.67 2.23 7.73
CA ASP A 80 -2.48 3.25 7.06
C ASP A 80 -1.73 3.71 5.80
N PRO A 81 -2.22 3.36 4.59
CA PRO A 81 -1.51 3.64 3.35
C PRO A 81 -1.36 5.13 3.07
N LEU A 82 -2.35 5.96 3.46
CA LEU A 82 -2.34 7.39 3.18
C LEU A 82 -1.36 8.11 4.11
N LYS A 83 -1.40 7.77 5.41
CA LYS A 83 -0.48 8.32 6.41
C LYS A 83 0.98 7.99 6.10
N GLU A 84 1.27 6.76 5.68
CA GLU A 84 2.64 6.37 5.32
C GLU A 84 3.12 7.03 4.01
N LEU A 85 2.22 7.24 3.05
CA LEU A 85 2.52 7.98 1.82
C LEU A 85 2.87 9.44 2.12
N GLU A 86 2.16 10.10 3.02
CA GLU A 86 2.45 11.46 3.46
C GLU A 86 3.80 11.56 4.16
N LYS A 87 4.09 10.65 5.12
CA LYS A 87 5.41 10.59 5.77
C LYS A 87 6.53 10.45 4.75
N LYS A 88 6.37 9.60 3.74
CA LYS A 88 7.35 9.40 2.65
C LYS A 88 7.57 10.68 1.84
N LYS A 89 6.50 11.41 1.50
CA LYS A 89 6.58 12.70 0.79
C LYS A 89 7.30 13.75 1.65
N SER A 90 6.96 13.86 2.93
CA SER A 90 7.59 14.80 3.87
C SER A 90 9.09 14.53 4.06
N ARG A 91 9.49 13.26 4.20
CA ARG A 91 10.91 12.86 4.24
C ARG A 91 11.66 13.25 2.95
N LYS A 92 11.06 12.99 1.78
CA LYS A 92 11.66 13.35 0.48
C LYS A 92 11.84 14.86 0.32
N ARG A 93 10.88 15.67 0.81
CA ARG A 93 10.98 17.14 0.81
C ARG A 93 12.13 17.62 1.69
N ARG A 94 12.26 17.09 2.92
CA ARG A 94 13.37 17.43 3.83
C ARG A 94 14.74 17.11 3.23
N LEU A 95 14.91 15.91 2.66
CA LEU A 95 16.17 15.51 2.02
C LEU A 95 16.54 16.42 0.84
N ARG A 96 15.56 16.87 0.05
CA ARG A 96 15.79 17.80 -1.06
C ARG A 96 16.24 19.18 -0.57
N ASN A 97 15.69 19.66 0.54
CA ASN A 97 16.03 20.97 1.09
C ASN A 97 17.40 20.96 1.76
N ASN A 98 17.78 19.87 2.43
CA ASN A 98 19.09 19.75 3.08
C ASN A 98 20.26 19.48 2.10
N GLY A 99 19.97 19.06 0.86
CA GLY A 99 20.98 18.84 -0.19
C GLY A 99 21.15 20.02 -1.17
N ARG A 100 20.56 21.19 -0.86
CA ARG A 100 20.75 22.46 -1.59
C ARG A 100 21.64 23.42 -0.78
N VAL A 101 22.75 22.90 -0.27
CA VAL A 101 23.86 23.70 0.31
C VAL A 101 25.03 23.59 -0.65
#